data_AF-A0A7W1E9K3-F1
#
_entry.id   AF-A0A7W1E9K3-F1
#
_cell.length_a   1.000
_cell.length_b   1.000
_cell.length_c   1.000
_cell.angle_alpha   90.00
_cell.angle_beta   90.00
_cell.angle_gamma   90.00
#
_symmetry.space_group_name_H-M   'P 1'
#
loop_
_entity.id
_entity.type
_entity.pdbx_description
1 polymer ?
#
loop_
_entity_poly.entity_id
_entity_poly.type
_entity_poly.pdbx_seq_one_letter_code
_entity_poly.pdbx_strand_id
1 'polypeptide(L)'
;MSSVGVPREAERLEALRGYEILDTPPDGAFDRVTALAARHFHVPVALVTLVDEDRIWFKSRYGLEAQQIPRSPGLCASAILSDEAYVVTNALEDPRALANPLVAGELGLRFYAAAPLLTHDGYRLGTMNIIDFKPRELDDNGRWALQQFAGLVMDQMELRLSARKAIASLSQVYRGAEQGTDVRQLITVSAWSRKIQVEGEWLSFEDFLVSKLGAAITHGIDPETAGVLNRGLDPQL
;
A
#
# COMPACT_ATOMS: atom_id res chain seq x y z
N MET A 1 5.71 29.43 16.73
CA MET A 1 6.20 28.09 17.07
C MET A 1 4.98 27.20 17.23
N SER A 2 4.55 26.59 16.14
CA SER A 2 3.31 25.82 16.06
C SER A 2 3.51 24.49 16.80
N SER A 3 2.82 24.31 17.92
CA SER A 3 2.77 23.01 18.60
C SER A 3 2.01 22.03 17.72
N VAL A 4 2.73 21.16 17.01
CA VAL A 4 2.15 19.98 16.37
C VAL A 4 1.53 19.15 17.48
N GLY A 5 0.19 19.18 17.58
CA GLY A 5 -0.54 18.46 18.61
C GLY A 5 -0.25 16.97 18.46
N VAL A 6 0.12 16.31 19.55
CA VAL A 6 0.21 14.84 19.60
C VAL A 6 -1.10 14.27 19.04
N PRO A 7 -1.07 13.52 17.93
CA PRO A 7 -2.30 12.98 17.34
C PRO A 7 -3.04 12.12 18.36
N ARG A 8 -4.38 12.16 18.36
CA ARG A 8 -5.17 11.39 19.33
C ARG A 8 -4.96 9.90 19.06
N GLU A 9 -4.78 9.11 20.13
CA GLU A 9 -4.49 7.67 20.01
C GLU A 9 -5.50 6.92 19.13
N ALA A 10 -6.78 7.31 19.20
CA ALA A 10 -7.83 6.75 18.35
C ALA A 10 -7.57 6.96 16.84
N GLU A 11 -7.12 8.16 16.45
CA GLU A 11 -6.80 8.50 15.05
C GLU A 11 -5.55 7.76 14.57
N ARG A 12 -4.54 7.62 15.45
CA ARG A 12 -3.34 6.82 15.15
C ARG A 12 -3.68 5.34 14.93
N LEU A 13 -4.57 4.77 15.75
CA LEU A 13 -5.05 3.40 15.60
C LEU A 13 -5.89 3.23 14.34
N GLU A 14 -6.72 4.20 14.00
CA GLU A 14 -7.47 4.21 12.73
C GLU A 14 -6.52 4.24 11.53
N ALA A 15 -5.50 5.11 11.56
CA ALA A 15 -4.47 5.16 10.54
C ALA A 15 -3.75 3.81 10.41
N LEU A 16 -3.33 3.19 11.52
CA LEU A 16 -2.70 1.87 11.53
C LEU A 16 -3.59 0.79 10.89
N ARG A 17 -4.88 0.76 11.25
CA ARG A 17 -5.86 -0.18 10.69
C ARG A 17 -6.03 0.01 9.17
N GLY A 18 -5.95 1.24 8.67
CA GLY A 18 -6.04 1.55 7.24
C GLY A 18 -4.99 0.86 6.37
N TYR A 19 -3.80 0.57 6.91
CA TYR A 19 -2.76 -0.17 6.17
C TYR A 19 -3.07 -1.68 6.04
N GLU A 20 -4.04 -2.23 6.79
CA GLU A 20 -4.36 -3.67 6.86
C GLU A 20 -3.11 -4.56 6.94
N ILE A 21 -2.14 -4.14 7.77
CA ILE A 21 -0.82 -4.76 7.86
C ILE A 21 -0.69 -5.70 9.07
N LEU A 22 -1.51 -5.49 10.11
CA LEU A 22 -1.55 -6.34 11.30
C LEU A 22 -2.05 -7.75 10.94
N ASP A 23 -1.55 -8.76 11.67
CA ASP A 23 -1.94 -10.17 11.51
C ASP A 23 -1.77 -10.73 10.08
N THR A 24 -0.91 -10.11 9.28
CA THR A 24 -0.58 -10.59 7.94
C THR A 24 0.62 -11.56 7.96
N PRO A 25 0.74 -12.48 6.99
CA PRO A 25 1.87 -13.40 6.91
C PRO A 25 3.24 -12.70 6.86
N PRO A 26 4.33 -13.45 7.12
CA PRO A 26 5.70 -12.99 6.90
C PRO A 26 5.92 -12.45 5.50
N ASP A 27 6.90 -11.56 5.37
CA ASP A 27 6.96 -10.69 4.22
C ASP A 27 8.40 -10.36 3.85
N GLY A 28 8.85 -10.97 2.74
CA GLY A 28 10.23 -10.87 2.29
C GLY A 28 10.71 -9.43 2.06
N ALA A 29 9.82 -8.46 1.82
CA ALA A 29 10.23 -7.06 1.70
C ALA A 29 10.68 -6.48 3.05
N PHE A 30 9.87 -6.66 4.09
CA PHE A 30 10.22 -6.18 5.44
C PHE A 30 11.33 -7.02 6.06
N ASP A 31 11.39 -8.33 5.79
CA ASP A 31 12.44 -9.23 6.27
C ASP A 31 13.83 -8.87 5.75
N ARG A 32 13.91 -8.39 4.50
CA ARG A 32 15.16 -7.84 3.98
C ARG A 32 15.59 -6.60 4.74
N VAL A 33 14.66 -5.72 5.11
CA VAL A 33 14.95 -4.49 5.85
C VAL A 33 15.52 -4.80 7.24
N THR A 34 14.87 -5.69 8.00
CA THR A 34 15.37 -6.07 9.33
C THR A 34 16.71 -6.80 9.27
N ALA A 35 16.90 -7.70 8.30
CA ALA A 35 18.19 -8.38 8.11
C ALA A 35 19.32 -7.41 7.73
N LEU A 36 19.04 -6.42 6.87
CA LEU A 36 20.02 -5.40 6.50
C LEU A 36 20.33 -4.47 7.68
N ALA A 37 19.33 -4.06 8.45
CA ALA A 37 19.54 -3.23 9.63
C ALA A 37 20.39 -3.98 10.68
N ALA A 38 20.06 -5.24 10.99
CA ALA A 38 20.84 -6.04 11.94
C ALA A 38 22.32 -6.12 11.54
N ARG A 39 22.59 -6.34 10.24
CA ARG A 39 23.95 -6.36 9.68
C ARG A 39 24.62 -4.98 9.74
N HIS A 40 23.92 -3.92 9.33
CA HIS A 40 24.46 -2.57 9.28
C HIS A 40 24.88 -2.08 10.68
N PHE A 41 24.01 -2.28 11.69
CA PHE A 41 24.27 -1.87 13.07
C PHE A 41 25.10 -2.89 13.86
N HIS A 42 25.41 -4.04 13.26
CA HIS A 42 26.13 -5.14 13.90
C HIS A 42 25.46 -5.58 15.21
N VAL A 43 24.13 -5.70 15.20
CA VAL A 43 23.30 -6.08 16.36
C VAL A 43 22.69 -7.48 16.14
N PRO A 44 22.43 -8.25 17.21
CA PRO A 44 21.83 -9.57 17.07
C PRO A 44 20.35 -9.50 16.68
N VAL A 45 19.65 -8.42 17.00
CA VAL A 45 18.19 -8.30 16.82
C VAL A 45 17.82 -6.99 16.15
N ALA A 46 16.94 -7.08 15.15
CA ALA A 46 16.30 -5.93 14.51
C ALA A 46 14.85 -6.26 14.15
N LEU A 47 13.93 -5.33 14.39
CA LEU A 47 12.49 -5.56 14.27
C LEU A 47 11.80 -4.40 13.55
N VAL A 48 10.79 -4.74 12.76
CA VAL A 48 9.72 -3.82 12.37
C VAL A 48 8.53 -4.13 13.25
N THR A 49 8.15 -3.18 14.08
CA THR A 49 7.09 -3.32 15.08
C THR A 49 5.98 -2.32 14.83
N LEU A 50 4.73 -2.73 15.05
CA LEU A 50 3.54 -1.90 14.97
C LEU A 50 2.90 -1.87 16.35
N VAL A 51 2.57 -0.67 16.83
CA VAL A 51 1.97 -0.49 18.15
C VAL A 51 0.46 -0.47 17.98
N ASP A 52 -0.19 -1.57 18.34
CA ASP A 52 -1.64 -1.74 18.32
C ASP A 52 -2.24 -1.31 19.67
N GLU A 53 -3.54 -1.49 19.85
CA GLU A 53 -4.27 -1.08 21.06
C GLU A 53 -3.70 -1.73 22.33
N ASP A 54 -3.55 -3.07 22.34
CA ASP A 54 -3.16 -3.86 23.51
C ASP A 54 -1.83 -4.62 23.35
N ARG A 55 -1.22 -4.56 22.17
CA ARG A 55 -0.02 -5.32 21.80
C ARG A 55 0.96 -4.52 20.95
N ILE A 56 2.20 -5.00 20.94
CA ILE A 56 3.20 -4.63 19.93
C ILE A 56 3.35 -5.84 19.01
N TRP A 57 2.94 -5.67 17.76
CA TRP A 57 2.96 -6.73 16.75
C TRP A 57 4.22 -6.61 15.88
N PHE A 58 4.92 -7.71 15.61
CA PHE A 58 6.18 -7.70 14.89
C PHE A 58 5.96 -8.07 13.43
N LYS A 59 5.88 -7.07 12.55
CA LYS A 59 5.71 -7.27 11.11
C LYS A 59 6.86 -8.04 10.49
N SER A 60 8.07 -7.75 10.97
CA SER A 60 9.29 -8.41 10.55
C SER A 60 10.26 -8.48 11.71
N ARG A 61 11.04 -9.56 11.76
CA ARG A 61 11.93 -9.88 12.86
C ARG A 61 13.19 -10.57 12.35
N TYR A 62 14.33 -10.13 12.86
CA TYR A 62 15.61 -10.80 12.72
C TYR A 62 16.17 -11.09 14.11
N GLY A 63 16.60 -12.33 14.35
CA GLY A 63 17.25 -12.73 15.61
C GLY A 63 16.30 -12.91 16.80
N LEU A 64 14.98 -12.90 16.59
CA LEU A 64 13.97 -13.11 17.63
C LEU A 64 12.78 -13.91 17.08
N GLU A 65 12.30 -14.90 17.83
CA GLU A 65 11.22 -15.80 17.40
C GLU A 65 9.82 -15.28 17.74
N ALA A 66 9.69 -14.47 18.79
CA ALA A 66 8.42 -13.90 19.21
C ALA A 66 7.75 -13.13 18.06
N GLN A 67 6.42 -13.20 17.96
CA GLN A 67 5.65 -12.53 16.91
C GLN A 67 4.96 -11.25 17.39
N GLN A 68 4.70 -11.19 18.69
CA GLN A 68 4.11 -10.05 19.36
C GLN A 68 4.43 -10.12 20.85
N ILE A 69 4.25 -9.00 21.52
CA ILE A 69 4.33 -8.88 22.98
C ILE A 69 3.19 -7.99 23.48
N PRO A 70 2.78 -8.08 24.75
CA PRO A 70 1.86 -7.12 25.35
C PRO A 70 2.40 -5.68 25.22
N ARG A 71 1.50 -4.71 25.07
CA ARG A 71 1.88 -3.29 25.05
C ARG A 71 2.19 -2.81 26.47
N SER A 72 3.41 -3.08 26.92
CA SER A 72 3.94 -2.56 28.18
C SER A 72 4.56 -1.16 27.99
N PRO A 73 4.55 -0.30 29.02
CA PRO A 73 5.26 0.98 28.99
C PRO A 73 6.76 0.82 28.70
N GLY A 74 7.36 1.84 28.09
CA GLY A 74 8.76 1.83 27.67
C GLY A 74 8.97 1.38 26.22
N LEU A 75 10.23 1.34 25.79
CA LEU A 75 10.68 0.84 24.49
C LEU A 75 9.79 1.33 23.32
N CYS A 76 9.16 0.43 22.54
CA CYS A 76 8.36 0.80 21.37
C CYS A 76 7.18 1.73 21.72
N ALA A 77 6.50 1.48 22.84
CA ALA A 77 5.35 2.27 23.27
C ALA A 77 5.75 3.71 23.65
N SER A 78 6.98 3.92 24.12
CA SER A 78 7.54 5.25 24.39
C SER A 78 8.18 5.88 23.16
N ALA A 79 8.79 5.08 22.29
CA ALA A 79 9.44 5.57 21.07
C ALA A 79 8.45 6.23 20.11
N ILE A 80 7.21 5.73 20.03
CA ILE A 80 6.13 6.38 19.26
C ILE A 80 5.63 7.69 19.89
N LEU A 81 6.25 8.21 20.95
CA LEU A 81 5.93 9.52 21.50
C LEU A 81 6.96 10.60 21.10
N SER A 82 8.00 10.23 20.35
CA SER A 82 9.11 11.12 19.95
C SER A 82 9.22 11.24 18.43
N ASP A 83 9.66 12.42 17.95
CA ASP A 83 10.05 12.71 16.56
C ASP A 83 11.39 12.12 16.16
N GLU A 84 12.26 11.89 17.12
CA GLU A 84 13.62 11.46 16.89
C GLU A 84 13.80 9.99 17.25
N ALA A 85 14.97 9.45 16.91
CA ALA A 85 15.35 8.12 17.33
C ALA A 85 15.40 8.04 18.86
N TYR A 86 14.56 7.20 19.45
CA TYR A 86 14.56 6.89 20.87
C TYR A 86 15.69 5.89 21.17
N VAL A 87 16.65 6.29 22.01
CA VAL A 87 17.84 5.49 22.31
C VAL A 87 17.98 5.27 23.82
N VAL A 88 18.24 4.02 24.18
CA VAL A 88 18.57 3.51 25.52
C VAL A 88 19.88 2.76 25.40
N THR A 89 20.96 3.36 25.91
CA THR A 89 22.33 2.86 25.75
C THR A 89 22.62 1.68 26.69
N ASN A 90 22.05 1.73 27.90
CA ASN A 90 22.03 0.63 28.86
C ASN A 90 20.68 0.59 29.62
N ALA A 91 19.86 -0.41 29.31
CA ALA A 91 18.50 -0.55 29.84
C ALA A 91 18.46 -0.88 31.34
N LEU A 92 19.54 -1.41 31.91
CA LEU A 92 19.64 -1.62 33.37
C LEU A 92 19.89 -0.33 34.16
N GLU A 93 20.28 0.74 33.49
CA GLU A 93 20.58 2.04 34.11
C GLU A 93 19.58 3.11 33.69
N ASP A 94 18.75 2.84 32.69
CA ASP A 94 17.76 3.76 32.16
C ASP A 94 16.40 3.58 32.85
N PRO A 95 15.93 4.57 33.64
CA PRO A 95 14.64 4.48 34.34
C PRO A 95 13.44 4.27 33.42
N ARG A 96 13.55 4.66 32.13
CA ARG A 96 12.49 4.51 31.14
C ARG A 96 12.30 3.06 30.67
N ALA A 97 13.32 2.21 30.88
CA ALA A 97 13.36 0.83 30.41
C ALA A 97 13.47 -0.20 31.54
N LEU A 98 13.96 0.19 32.72
CA LEU A 98 14.27 -0.71 33.84
C LEU A 98 13.13 -1.67 34.22
N ALA A 99 11.89 -1.16 34.26
CA ALA A 99 10.71 -1.94 34.62
C ALA A 99 10.10 -2.72 33.46
N ASN A 100 10.64 -2.59 32.24
CA ASN A 100 10.08 -3.27 31.07
C ASN A 100 10.36 -4.79 31.14
N PRO A 101 9.39 -5.67 30.85
CA PRO A 101 9.58 -7.12 30.92
C PRO A 101 10.72 -7.65 30.04
N LEU A 102 11.05 -6.97 28.93
CA LEU A 102 12.17 -7.36 28.06
C LEU A 102 13.54 -7.10 28.68
N VAL A 103 13.60 -6.22 29.68
CA VAL A 103 14.83 -5.83 30.40
C VAL A 103 14.95 -6.62 31.70
N ALA A 104 13.88 -6.64 32.50
CA ALA A 104 13.83 -7.31 33.79
C ALA A 104 13.66 -8.83 33.69
N GLY A 105 13.17 -9.33 32.54
CA GLY A 105 12.96 -10.76 32.29
C GLY A 105 14.16 -11.45 31.64
N GLU A 106 13.92 -12.65 31.11
CA GLU A 106 14.96 -13.56 30.61
C GLU A 106 15.58 -13.15 29.27
N LEU A 107 14.96 -12.23 28.52
CA LEU A 107 15.50 -11.77 27.24
C LEU A 107 16.85 -11.06 27.41
N GLY A 108 17.10 -10.44 28.57
CA GLY A 108 18.39 -9.81 28.87
C GLY A 108 18.72 -8.60 28.00
N LEU A 109 17.72 -7.86 27.53
CA LEU A 109 17.93 -6.64 26.72
C LEU A 109 18.81 -5.64 27.48
N ARG A 110 19.80 -5.06 26.79
CA ARG A 110 20.68 -4.01 27.34
C ARG A 110 20.70 -2.76 26.49
N PHE A 111 20.74 -2.89 25.18
CA PHE A 111 20.68 -1.76 24.26
C PHE A 111 19.38 -1.80 23.47
N TYR A 112 18.77 -0.64 23.30
CA TYR A 112 17.59 -0.46 22.46
C TYR A 112 17.68 0.89 21.75
N ALA A 113 17.52 0.89 20.43
CA ALA A 113 17.31 2.09 19.66
C ALA A 113 16.15 1.90 18.68
N ALA A 114 15.32 2.91 18.51
CA ALA A 114 14.14 2.85 17.67
C ALA A 114 13.87 4.16 16.96
N ALA A 115 13.62 4.10 15.66
CA ALA A 115 13.07 5.21 14.88
C ALA A 115 11.56 4.98 14.63
N PRO A 116 10.73 6.02 14.81
CA PRO A 116 9.29 5.90 14.60
C PRO A 116 8.95 5.70 13.12
N LEU A 117 7.93 4.88 12.86
CA LEU A 117 7.31 4.72 11.55
C LEU A 117 6.26 5.83 11.37
N LEU A 118 6.70 6.96 10.82
CA LEU A 118 5.91 8.19 10.70
C LEU A 118 5.18 8.26 9.34
N THR A 119 3.85 8.39 9.37
CA THR A 119 3.05 8.64 8.16
C THR A 119 3.16 10.09 7.71
N HIS A 120 2.78 10.34 6.46
CA HIS A 120 2.66 11.71 5.92
C HIS A 120 1.66 12.58 6.70
N ASP A 121 0.62 11.97 7.27
CA ASP A 121 -0.36 12.61 8.13
C ASP A 121 0.13 12.84 9.58
N GLY A 122 1.38 12.47 9.89
CA GLY A 122 2.00 12.69 11.20
C GLY A 122 1.71 11.61 12.24
N TYR A 123 1.12 10.48 11.88
CA TYR A 123 0.87 9.36 12.80
C TYR A 123 2.09 8.45 12.93
N ARG A 124 2.43 8.06 14.15
CA ARG A 124 3.54 7.13 14.42
C ARG A 124 2.96 5.74 14.65
N LEU A 125 3.05 4.88 13.64
CA LEU A 125 2.33 3.60 13.65
C LEU A 125 3.08 2.51 14.45
N GLY A 126 4.37 2.71 14.64
CA GLY A 126 5.27 1.72 15.24
C GLY A 126 6.72 2.15 15.16
N THR A 127 7.64 1.19 15.14
CA THR A 127 9.08 1.49 15.08
C THR A 127 9.85 0.51 14.19
N MET A 128 10.89 1.02 13.53
CA MET A 128 12.06 0.24 13.17
C MET A 128 13.03 0.29 14.35
N ASN A 129 13.31 -0.85 14.97
CA ASN A 129 14.18 -0.90 16.14
C ASN A 129 15.28 -1.96 16.05
N ILE A 130 16.32 -1.71 16.83
CA ILE A 130 17.50 -2.55 16.97
C ILE A 130 17.77 -2.80 18.45
N ILE A 131 18.17 -4.04 18.76
CA ILE A 131 18.34 -4.52 20.13
C ILE A 131 19.69 -5.23 20.25
N ASP A 132 20.34 -5.03 21.39
CA ASP A 132 21.48 -5.85 21.80
C ASP A 132 21.39 -6.25 23.29
N PHE A 133 22.06 -7.34 23.62
CA PHE A 133 22.22 -7.92 24.96
C PHE A 133 23.47 -7.40 25.69
N LYS A 134 24.18 -6.43 25.10
CA LYS A 134 25.22 -5.61 25.74
C LYS A 134 24.95 -4.12 25.56
N PRO A 135 25.39 -3.25 26.48
CA PRO A 135 25.30 -1.81 26.32
C PRO A 135 25.97 -1.32 25.04
N ARG A 136 25.42 -0.27 24.42
CA ARG A 136 25.98 0.38 23.22
C ARG A 136 25.64 1.86 23.17
N GLU A 137 26.51 2.61 22.53
CA GLU A 137 26.24 3.97 22.09
C GLU A 137 25.74 3.98 20.65
N LEU A 138 24.91 4.98 20.31
CA LEU A 138 24.48 5.25 18.94
C LEU A 138 24.69 6.73 18.64
N ASP A 139 25.66 6.99 17.75
CA ASP A 139 26.01 8.34 17.30
C ASP A 139 24.95 8.91 16.33
N ASP A 140 25.14 10.15 15.92
CA ASP A 140 24.18 10.85 15.06
C ASP A 140 24.04 10.19 13.68
N ASN A 141 25.14 9.64 13.14
CA ASN A 141 25.10 8.88 11.88
C ASN A 141 24.27 7.60 12.03
N GLY A 142 24.42 6.88 13.15
CA GLY A 142 23.63 5.71 13.46
C GLY A 142 22.15 6.04 13.66
N ARG A 143 21.82 7.15 14.32
CA ARG A 143 20.43 7.65 14.46
C ARG A 143 19.83 7.98 13.11
N TRP A 144 20.56 8.72 12.28
CA TRP A 144 20.13 9.06 10.92
C TRP A 144 19.90 7.80 10.08
N ALA A 145 20.83 6.84 10.11
CA ALA A 145 20.69 5.58 9.39
C ALA A 145 19.45 4.80 9.86
N LEU A 146 19.17 4.77 11.16
CA LEU A 146 18.00 4.07 11.71
C LEU A 146 16.70 4.73 11.25
N GLN A 147 16.68 6.07 11.16
CA GLN A 147 15.58 6.82 10.55
C GLN A 147 15.42 6.51 9.06
N GLN A 148 16.52 6.31 8.30
CA GLN A 148 16.43 5.89 6.90
C GLN A 148 15.81 4.49 6.76
N PHE A 149 16.18 3.54 7.63
CA PHE A 149 15.54 2.23 7.66
C PHE A 149 14.04 2.32 7.99
N ALA A 150 13.65 3.17 8.94
CA ALA A 150 12.23 3.46 9.20
C ALA A 150 11.51 4.05 7.97
N GLY A 151 12.18 4.95 7.23
CA GLY A 151 11.70 5.48 5.96
C GLY A 151 11.43 4.39 4.92
N LEU A 152 12.37 3.45 4.73
CA LEU A 152 12.19 2.32 3.81
C LEU A 152 10.99 1.43 4.17
N VAL A 153 10.74 1.24 5.46
CA VAL A 153 9.54 0.51 5.93
C VAL A 153 8.28 1.29 5.57
N MET A 154 8.26 2.60 5.83
CA MET A 154 7.12 3.45 5.52
C MET A 154 6.85 3.54 4.02
N ASP A 155 7.88 3.71 3.18
CA ASP A 155 7.74 3.71 1.72
C ASP A 155 7.07 2.42 1.23
N GLN A 156 7.48 1.28 1.79
CA GLN A 156 6.88 -0.01 1.47
C GLN A 156 5.41 -0.13 1.93
N MET A 157 5.08 0.44 3.09
CA MET A 157 3.69 0.49 3.59
C MET A 157 2.82 1.40 2.70
N GLU A 158 3.30 2.59 2.34
CA GLU A 158 2.60 3.56 1.52
C GLU A 158 2.41 3.07 0.07
N LEU A 159 3.42 2.40 -0.50
CA LEU A 159 3.33 1.80 -1.83
C LEU A 159 2.17 0.79 -1.90
N ARG A 160 2.02 -0.05 -0.86
CA ARG A 160 0.95 -1.04 -0.79
C ARG A 160 -0.42 -0.42 -0.60
N LEU A 161 -0.51 0.59 0.28
CA LEU A 161 -1.75 1.33 0.48
C LEU A 161 -2.19 1.99 -0.84
N SER A 162 -1.25 2.62 -1.56
CA SER A 162 -1.49 3.25 -2.85
C SER A 162 -1.94 2.25 -3.91
N ALA A 163 -1.28 1.10 -4.01
CA ALA A 163 -1.67 0.04 -4.93
C ALA A 163 -3.08 -0.49 -4.63
N ARG A 164 -3.42 -0.72 -3.36
CA ARG A 164 -4.76 -1.14 -2.93
C ARG A 164 -5.83 -0.10 -3.28
N LYS A 165 -5.57 1.17 -3.00
CA LYS A 165 -6.47 2.28 -3.36
C LYS A 165 -6.68 2.34 -4.87
N ALA A 166 -5.63 2.24 -5.67
CA ALA A 166 -5.72 2.22 -7.13
C ALA A 166 -6.57 1.05 -7.65
N ILE A 167 -6.36 -0.16 -7.13
CA ILE A 167 -7.16 -1.35 -7.48
C ILE A 167 -8.63 -1.16 -7.10
N ALA A 168 -8.91 -0.60 -5.92
CA ALA A 168 -10.27 -0.33 -5.47
C ALA A 168 -10.96 0.72 -6.35
N SER A 169 -10.29 1.82 -6.70
CA SER A 169 -10.79 2.85 -7.61
C SER A 169 -11.05 2.30 -9.00
N LEU A 170 -10.13 1.51 -9.56
CA LEU A 170 -10.34 0.83 -10.84
C LEU A 170 -11.55 -0.10 -10.78
N SER A 171 -11.67 -0.89 -9.72
CA SER A 171 -12.82 -1.80 -9.54
C SER A 171 -14.15 -1.04 -9.45
N GLN A 172 -14.18 0.13 -8.83
CA GLN A 172 -15.37 0.99 -8.79
C GLN A 172 -15.70 1.57 -10.17
N VAL A 173 -14.68 2.01 -10.94
CA VAL A 173 -14.86 2.46 -12.32
C VAL A 173 -15.39 1.32 -13.19
N TYR A 174 -14.85 0.11 -13.08
CA TYR A 174 -15.35 -1.06 -13.81
C TYR A 174 -16.77 -1.44 -13.39
N ARG A 175 -17.11 -1.42 -12.10
CA ARG A 175 -18.50 -1.67 -11.64
C ARG A 175 -19.48 -0.58 -12.09
N GLY A 176 -19.05 0.68 -12.10
CA GLY A 176 -19.83 1.79 -12.62
C GLY A 176 -20.01 1.72 -14.14
N ALA A 177 -18.99 1.27 -14.85
CA ALA A 177 -19.07 0.96 -16.28
C ALA A 177 -19.97 -0.26 -16.55
N GLU A 178 -19.98 -1.29 -15.69
CA GLU A 178 -20.93 -2.41 -15.79
C GLU A 178 -22.38 -1.99 -15.47
N GLN A 179 -22.59 -1.00 -14.61
CA GLN A 179 -23.92 -0.42 -14.35
C GLN A 179 -24.36 0.61 -15.41
N GLY A 180 -23.42 1.17 -16.18
CA GLY A 180 -23.67 2.15 -17.24
C GLY A 180 -23.44 1.65 -18.67
N THR A 181 -23.03 0.41 -18.85
CA THR A 181 -22.82 -0.22 -20.17
C THR A 181 -23.34 -1.64 -20.09
N ASP A 182 -24.53 -1.83 -20.64
CA ASP A 182 -25.14 -3.12 -20.88
C ASP A 182 -24.27 -3.93 -21.87
N VAL A 183 -23.25 -4.63 -21.38
CA VAL A 183 -22.46 -5.59 -22.17
C VAL A 183 -23.25 -6.89 -22.41
N ARG A 184 -24.60 -6.83 -22.32
CA ARG A 184 -25.52 -7.87 -22.79
C ARG A 184 -26.50 -7.39 -23.86
N GLN A 185 -26.24 -6.29 -24.58
CA GLN A 185 -26.97 -6.05 -25.84
C GLN A 185 -26.35 -6.84 -26.97
N LEU A 186 -26.68 -8.13 -27.04
CA LEU A 186 -26.56 -8.90 -28.26
C LEU A 186 -27.46 -8.25 -29.32
N ILE A 187 -26.85 -7.56 -30.28
CA ILE A 187 -27.56 -7.06 -31.46
C ILE A 187 -27.82 -8.24 -32.37
N THR A 188 -29.09 -8.59 -32.55
CA THR A 188 -29.47 -9.65 -33.47
C THR A 188 -29.46 -9.10 -34.89
N VAL A 189 -28.61 -9.67 -35.74
CA VAL A 189 -28.48 -9.29 -37.15
C VAL A 189 -28.97 -10.46 -38.01
N SER A 190 -29.86 -10.16 -38.96
CA SER A 190 -30.30 -11.14 -39.96
C SER A 190 -29.10 -11.55 -40.81
N ALA A 191 -28.72 -12.84 -40.76
CA ALA A 191 -27.60 -13.37 -41.53
C ALA A 191 -27.75 -13.17 -43.05
N TRP A 192 -28.99 -13.05 -43.55
CA TRP A 192 -29.28 -12.90 -44.98
C TRP A 192 -29.43 -11.43 -45.41
N SER A 193 -30.25 -10.66 -44.68
CA SER A 193 -30.61 -9.29 -45.08
C SER A 193 -29.74 -8.21 -44.43
N ARG A 194 -28.91 -8.59 -43.44
CA ARG A 194 -28.13 -7.67 -42.60
C ARG A 194 -28.95 -6.62 -41.86
N LYS A 195 -30.28 -6.81 -41.77
CA LYS A 195 -31.15 -6.00 -40.92
C LYS A 195 -30.90 -6.29 -39.46
N ILE A 196 -31.09 -5.28 -38.62
CA ILE A 196 -30.92 -5.34 -37.18
C ILE A 196 -32.31 -5.48 -36.53
N GLN A 197 -32.45 -6.44 -35.62
CA GLN A 197 -33.69 -6.60 -34.86
C GLN A 197 -33.68 -5.68 -33.64
N VAL A 198 -34.70 -4.83 -33.51
CA VAL A 198 -34.90 -3.98 -32.33
C VAL A 198 -36.37 -4.03 -31.94
N GLU A 199 -36.66 -4.36 -30.68
CA GLU A 199 -38.03 -4.33 -30.11
C GLU A 199 -39.08 -5.14 -30.92
N GLY A 200 -38.63 -6.15 -31.69
CA GLY A 200 -39.48 -7.00 -32.52
C GLY A 200 -39.57 -6.59 -34.00
N GLU A 201 -39.02 -5.44 -34.39
CA GLU A 201 -38.96 -4.97 -35.77
C GLU A 201 -37.58 -5.15 -36.39
N TRP A 202 -37.54 -5.22 -37.73
CA TRP A 202 -36.29 -5.36 -38.51
C TRP A 202 -35.94 -4.06 -39.23
N LEU A 203 -34.94 -3.37 -38.70
CA LEU A 203 -34.44 -2.10 -39.22
C LEU A 203 -33.26 -2.31 -40.18
N SER A 204 -33.10 -1.41 -41.16
CA SER A 204 -31.82 -1.33 -41.85
C SER A 204 -30.73 -0.85 -40.89
N PHE A 205 -29.46 -1.05 -41.25
CA PHE A 205 -28.35 -0.55 -40.44
C PHE A 205 -28.42 0.97 -40.28
N GLU A 206 -28.76 1.70 -41.34
CA GLU A 206 -28.87 3.16 -41.32
C GLU A 206 -30.02 3.62 -40.42
N ASP A 207 -31.20 3.02 -40.55
CA ASP A 207 -32.35 3.36 -39.70
C ASP A 207 -32.05 3.06 -38.23
N PHE A 208 -31.31 2.00 -37.94
CA PHE A 208 -30.84 1.69 -36.59
C PHE A 208 -29.93 2.80 -36.05
N LEU A 209 -28.92 3.21 -36.83
CA LEU A 209 -28.00 4.28 -36.43
C LEU A 209 -28.72 5.62 -36.20
N VAL A 210 -29.69 5.98 -37.06
CA VAL A 210 -30.45 7.23 -36.92
C VAL A 210 -31.41 7.15 -35.73
N SER A 211 -32.25 6.11 -35.67
CA SER A 211 -33.37 6.05 -34.71
C SER A 211 -32.95 5.67 -33.29
N LYS A 212 -31.92 4.82 -33.13
CA LYS A 212 -31.49 4.32 -31.81
C LYS A 212 -30.22 4.98 -31.30
N LEU A 213 -29.35 5.49 -32.19
CA LEU A 213 -28.10 6.17 -31.81
C LEU A 213 -28.08 7.67 -32.12
N GLY A 214 -29.11 8.21 -32.79
CA GLY A 214 -29.21 9.64 -33.10
C GLY A 214 -28.15 10.13 -34.09
N ALA A 215 -27.54 9.23 -34.88
CA ALA A 215 -26.48 9.58 -35.82
C ALA A 215 -27.04 10.28 -37.06
N ALA A 216 -26.33 11.30 -37.55
CA ALA A 216 -26.55 11.86 -38.88
C ALA A 216 -25.68 11.10 -39.89
N ILE A 217 -26.28 10.57 -40.95
CA ILE A 217 -25.59 9.72 -41.94
C ILE A 217 -25.32 10.51 -43.21
N THR A 218 -24.10 10.38 -43.71
CA THR A 218 -23.71 10.75 -45.07
C THR A 218 -23.13 9.52 -45.76
N HIS A 219 -23.30 9.42 -47.07
CA HIS A 219 -22.78 8.30 -47.86
C HIS A 219 -21.45 8.68 -48.50
N GLY A 220 -20.48 7.78 -48.38
CA GLY A 220 -19.17 7.88 -49.02
C GLY A 220 -18.74 6.52 -49.56
N ILE A 221 -17.82 6.53 -50.51
CA ILE A 221 -17.22 5.31 -51.05
C ILE A 221 -15.83 5.20 -50.44
N ASP A 222 -15.52 4.06 -49.83
CA ASP A 222 -14.19 3.86 -49.26
C ASP A 222 -13.11 3.83 -50.37
N PRO A 223 -11.86 4.19 -50.05
CA PRO A 223 -10.79 4.28 -51.06
C PRO A 223 -10.50 2.95 -51.80
N GLU A 224 -10.70 1.79 -51.16
CA GLU A 224 -10.46 0.49 -51.80
C GLU A 224 -11.55 0.21 -52.84
N THR A 225 -12.82 0.46 -52.52
CA THR A 225 -13.95 0.33 -53.45
C THR A 225 -13.89 1.35 -54.58
N ALA A 226 -13.48 2.60 -54.29
CA ALA A 226 -13.26 3.62 -55.32
C ALA A 226 -12.19 3.19 -56.34
N GLY A 227 -11.14 2.49 -55.88
CA GLY A 227 -10.10 1.92 -56.75
C GLY A 227 -10.56 0.72 -57.59
N VAL A 228 -11.65 0.05 -57.23
CA VAL A 228 -12.26 -1.03 -58.04
C VAL A 228 -13.20 -0.45 -59.10
N LEU A 229 -14.01 0.54 -58.75
CA LEU A 229 -14.90 1.25 -59.69
C LEU A 229 -14.10 1.94 -60.82
N ASN A 230 -12.97 2.55 -60.49
CA ASN A 230 -12.08 3.18 -61.48
C ASN A 230 -11.37 2.18 -62.40
N ARG A 231 -11.30 0.88 -62.05
CA ARG A 231 -10.73 -0.17 -62.91
C ARG A 231 -11.73 -0.82 -63.85
N GLY A 232 -13.04 -0.60 -63.65
CA GLY A 232 -14.11 -1.10 -64.51
C GLY A 232 -14.58 -0.14 -65.61
N LEU A 233 -14.01 1.07 -65.67
CA LEU A 233 -14.33 2.12 -66.64
C LEU A 233 -13.16 2.38 -67.61
N ASP A 234 -12.52 1.31 -68.12
CA ASP A 234 -11.61 1.44 -69.25
C ASP A 234 -12.41 1.47 -70.56
N PRO A 235 -12.46 2.58 -71.34
CA PRO A 235 -13.28 2.70 -72.54
C PRO A 235 -12.70 1.99 -73.79
N GLN A 236 -11.85 0.98 -73.63
CA GLN A 236 -11.26 0.25 -74.77
C GLN A 236 -11.48 -1.27 -74.67
N LEU A 237 -12.69 -1.69 -75.04
CA LEU A 237 -12.98 -2.94 -75.75
C LEU A 237 -14.23 -2.75 -76.61
#